data_AF-G0NWW7-F1
#
_entry.id   AF-G0NWW7-F1
#
_cell.length_a   1.000
_cell.length_b   1.000
_cell.length_c   1.000
_cell.angle_alpha   90.00
_cell.angle_beta   90.00
_cell.angle_gamma   90.00
#
_symmetry.space_group_name_H-M   'P 1'
#
loop_
_entity.id
_entity.type
_entity.pdbx_description
1 polymer ?
#
loop_
_entity_poly.entity_id
_entity_poly.type
_entity_poly.pdbx_seq_one_letter_code
_entity_poly.pdbx_strand_id
1 'polypeptide(L)'
;MTTIPLFRFPCLVQESLFKILEYPDIFQLSFCSEKTKSAIKKFRWKTVAGILFHFRQDLATIALIFPNKDYKIVMELMKSPIPITFLPIFKKGSELEFFVRLQRHALDLFSKTPNLFFYYVTDDCTKFKQVESVRRARFPSDVKVEHLEEFIKNHQELQYLTLDKQVTGEILPTSNINDIKSLWILEPSLNFDTFLLNFRGENVALFTPVGYESHIENMIENWLNGRYSENLRVVFIASKERDFPDFGLVDKFEFMEYFSIWDEDETPPIYECDEVMQFQFSLEPDVFDCREAAFIRRELDGKSALASFRYEPHYFVFYVWVCVRQMTSPTGWQKILYKKQPFPDNYSGGDAQFLKELKKNVSVVHYDYRSAVFGCMNFLTHLDMLTMYFVLFLNILHANWSINVLYTVFTSTILFYFFFCEYLSSNPANGKEHGRTIVTLFLFAYAFTPVIRTLTTSISTDTIYATSIITAILSCFFHDYGVKAPVVSYPTSVSSGLSSAIFLLSRLEDDKPTLLLLVVAFTLHAYGAEFRNRLFHVYPRFSSFAFCLLSSFSIYCISAFSVELSVFWALLHVFILFICPLILVLKQTGKCTIHGPWDEAVPIKSVKN
;
A
#
# COMPACT_ATOMS: atom_id res chain seq x y z
N MET A 1 -11.86 25.96 -24.67
CA MET A 1 -11.45 24.70 -24.02
C MET A 1 -11.90 24.73 -22.57
N THR A 2 -12.78 23.81 -22.17
CA THR A 2 -13.17 23.61 -20.77
C THR A 2 -12.02 22.95 -20.02
N THR A 3 -11.49 23.62 -19.00
CA THR A 3 -10.41 23.09 -18.16
C THR A 3 -10.97 22.03 -17.22
N ILE A 4 -10.40 20.82 -17.25
CA ILE A 4 -10.79 19.72 -16.36
C ILE A 4 -10.08 19.91 -15.01
N PRO A 5 -10.80 20.09 -13.89
CA PRO A 5 -10.17 20.31 -12.59
C PRO A 5 -9.72 18.97 -11.99
N LEU A 6 -8.61 18.40 -12.51
CA LEU A 6 -8.08 17.07 -12.17
C LEU A 6 -8.09 16.77 -10.66
N PHE A 7 -7.68 17.73 -9.84
CA PHE A 7 -7.57 17.56 -8.38
C PHE A 7 -8.90 17.64 -7.60
N ARG A 8 -10.01 18.01 -8.26
CA ARG A 8 -11.35 17.99 -7.64
C ARG A 8 -12.00 16.61 -7.74
N PHE A 9 -11.48 15.72 -8.58
CA PHE A 9 -11.98 14.36 -8.70
C PHE A 9 -11.51 13.47 -7.53
N PRO A 10 -12.29 12.45 -7.15
CA PRO A 10 -11.85 11.41 -6.22
C PRO A 10 -10.57 10.69 -6.71
N CYS A 11 -9.78 10.15 -5.78
CA CYS A 11 -8.49 9.51 -6.07
C CYS A 11 -8.58 8.39 -7.13
N LEU A 12 -9.64 7.58 -7.08
CA LEU A 12 -9.89 6.49 -8.05
C LEU A 12 -10.18 7.01 -9.47
N VAL A 13 -10.83 8.17 -9.58
CA VAL A 13 -11.10 8.81 -10.87
C VAL A 13 -9.80 9.42 -11.41
N GLN A 14 -8.99 10.04 -10.55
CA GLN A 14 -7.64 10.49 -10.94
C GLN A 14 -6.79 9.33 -11.44
N GLU A 15 -6.80 8.18 -10.76
CA GLU A 15 -6.09 6.97 -11.18
C GLU A 15 -6.54 6.51 -12.57
N SER A 16 -7.86 6.45 -12.79
CA SER A 16 -8.42 6.02 -14.06
C SER A 16 -8.04 6.98 -15.19
N LEU A 17 -8.04 8.29 -14.93
CA LEU A 17 -7.58 9.29 -15.89
C LEU A 17 -6.09 9.12 -16.23
N PHE A 18 -5.24 8.92 -15.22
CA PHE A 18 -3.81 8.68 -15.47
C PHE A 18 -3.56 7.38 -16.21
N LYS A 19 -4.36 6.33 -16.02
CA LYS A 19 -4.24 5.06 -16.77
C LYS A 19 -4.63 5.17 -18.25
N ILE A 20 -5.43 6.17 -18.62
CA ILE A 20 -5.81 6.43 -20.02
C ILE A 20 -4.69 7.18 -20.75
N LEU A 21 -3.92 8.00 -20.03
CA LEU A 21 -2.82 8.77 -20.60
C LEU A 21 -1.63 7.87 -20.95
N GLU A 22 -0.88 8.28 -21.97
CA GLU A 22 0.35 7.59 -22.30
C GLU A 22 1.48 7.96 -21.33
N TYR A 23 2.45 7.07 -21.17
CA TYR A 23 3.61 7.32 -20.30
C TYR A 23 4.38 8.62 -20.60
N PRO A 24 4.60 9.02 -21.87
CA PRO A 24 5.23 10.31 -22.17
C PRO A 24 4.41 11.48 -21.62
N ASP A 25 3.08 11.44 -21.74
CA ASP A 25 2.20 12.50 -21.23
C ASP A 25 2.23 12.56 -19.70
N ILE A 26 2.21 11.39 -19.04
CA ILE A 26 2.33 11.30 -17.58
C ILE A 26 3.67 11.88 -17.11
N PHE A 27 4.75 11.53 -17.80
CA PHE A 27 6.09 12.04 -17.49
C PHE A 27 6.15 13.55 -17.70
N GLN A 28 5.59 14.09 -18.78
CA GLN A 28 5.53 15.54 -19.01
C GLN A 28 4.67 16.27 -17.97
N LEU A 29 3.48 15.74 -17.65
CA LEU A 29 2.58 16.29 -16.63
C LEU A 29 3.23 16.37 -15.25
N SER A 30 4.14 15.43 -14.95
CA SER A 30 4.87 15.43 -13.68
C SER A 30 5.78 16.64 -13.50
N PHE A 31 6.19 17.33 -14.57
CA PHE A 31 6.96 18.57 -14.50
C PHE A 31 6.10 19.82 -14.31
N CYS A 32 4.79 19.74 -14.53
CA CYS A 32 3.91 20.91 -14.50
C CYS A 32 3.65 21.43 -13.07
N SER A 33 3.68 20.57 -12.05
CA SER A 33 3.43 20.95 -10.65
C SER A 33 3.78 19.81 -9.69
N GLU A 34 4.31 20.15 -8.51
CA GLU A 34 4.50 19.22 -7.39
C GLU A 34 3.21 18.51 -6.97
N LYS A 35 2.06 19.19 -7.10
CA LYS A 35 0.75 18.60 -6.79
C LYS A 35 0.38 17.51 -7.81
N THR A 36 0.69 17.73 -9.10
CA THR A 36 0.49 16.75 -10.17
C THR A 36 1.41 15.56 -9.99
N LYS A 37 2.71 15.81 -9.75
CA LYS A 37 3.71 14.78 -9.46
C LYS A 37 3.30 13.91 -8.26
N SER A 38 2.88 14.54 -7.16
CA SER A 38 2.39 13.85 -5.97
C SER A 38 1.13 13.02 -6.22
N ALA A 39 0.26 13.46 -7.14
CA ALA A 39 -0.90 12.67 -7.54
C ALA A 39 -0.48 11.44 -8.35
N ILE A 40 0.37 11.60 -9.36
CA ILE A 40 0.91 10.51 -10.19
C ILE A 40 1.65 9.47 -9.33
N LYS A 41 2.49 9.93 -8.40
CA LYS A 41 3.28 9.09 -7.47
C LYS A 41 2.41 8.23 -6.54
N LYS A 42 1.14 8.59 -6.31
CA LYS A 42 0.27 7.79 -5.43
C LYS A 42 0.00 6.40 -5.99
N PHE A 43 0.05 6.24 -7.31
CA PHE A 43 -0.33 5.03 -8.03
C PHE A 43 0.85 4.07 -8.25
N ARG A 44 0.55 2.77 -8.36
CA ARG A 44 1.55 1.74 -8.68
C ARG A 44 1.54 1.46 -10.18
N TRP A 45 2.67 1.72 -10.84
CA TRP A 45 2.86 1.48 -12.28
C TRP A 45 3.31 0.05 -12.54
N LYS A 46 2.44 -0.95 -12.29
CA LYS A 46 2.77 -2.40 -12.35
C LYS A 46 3.37 -2.88 -13.69
N THR A 47 3.22 -2.08 -14.73
CA THR A 47 3.68 -2.30 -16.10
C THR A 47 5.13 -1.88 -16.32
N VAL A 48 5.72 -1.02 -15.48
CA VAL A 48 7.10 -0.53 -15.68
C VAL A 48 8.06 -1.43 -14.90
N ALA A 49 8.98 -2.08 -15.61
CA ALA A 49 10.01 -2.96 -15.06
C ALA A 49 11.34 -2.22 -14.79
N GLY A 50 11.68 -1.23 -15.62
CA GLY A 50 12.93 -0.49 -15.47
C GLY A 50 12.92 0.86 -16.18
N ILE A 51 13.97 1.66 -15.95
CA ILE A 51 14.18 2.94 -16.63
C ILE A 51 15.53 2.89 -17.35
N LEU A 52 15.48 3.08 -18.66
CA LEU A 52 16.63 3.21 -19.54
C LEU A 52 17.03 4.68 -19.64
N PHE A 53 18.29 4.94 -19.32
CA PHE A 53 18.96 6.19 -19.63
C PHE A 53 20.00 5.93 -20.70
N HIS A 54 19.79 6.51 -21.88
CA HIS A 54 20.68 6.36 -23.02
C HIS A 54 21.31 7.71 -23.36
N PHE A 55 22.64 7.75 -23.26
CA PHE A 55 23.45 8.93 -23.47
C PHE A 55 24.41 8.68 -24.61
N ARG A 56 24.20 9.41 -25.71
CA ARG A 56 25.17 9.58 -26.78
C ARG A 56 25.70 10.99 -26.78
N GLN A 57 26.80 11.22 -27.48
CA GLN A 57 27.49 12.52 -27.56
C GLN A 57 26.55 13.74 -27.72
N ASP A 58 25.49 13.61 -28.54
CA ASP A 58 24.55 14.70 -28.85
C ASP A 58 23.09 14.43 -28.45
N LEU A 59 22.77 13.28 -27.85
CA LEU A 59 21.40 12.86 -27.54
C LEU A 59 21.32 12.20 -26.17
N ALA A 60 20.38 12.65 -25.34
CA ALA A 60 19.99 11.97 -24.11
C ALA A 60 18.52 11.53 -24.20
N THR A 61 18.30 10.23 -24.03
CA THR A 61 16.99 9.60 -24.12
C THR A 61 16.65 8.92 -22.80
N ILE A 62 15.42 9.11 -22.34
CA ILE A 62 14.83 8.36 -21.23
C ILE A 62 13.70 7.52 -21.77
N ALA A 63 13.76 6.22 -21.48
CA ALA A 63 12.71 5.29 -21.82
C ALA A 63 12.30 4.44 -20.62
N LEU A 64 11.03 4.05 -20.59
CA LEU A 64 10.51 3.06 -19.65
C LEU A 64 10.58 1.68 -20.30
N ILE A 65 11.10 0.70 -19.56
CA ILE A 65 11.21 -0.70 -19.98
C ILE A 65 10.03 -1.47 -19.39
N PHE A 66 9.38 -2.31 -20.20
CA PHE A 66 8.24 -3.14 -19.84
C PHE A 66 8.64 -4.63 -19.76
N PRO A 67 7.92 -5.48 -18.99
CA PRO A 67 8.23 -6.91 -18.85
C PRO A 67 8.26 -7.69 -20.17
N ASN A 68 7.48 -7.26 -21.16
CA ASN A 68 7.41 -7.88 -22.49
C ASN A 68 8.57 -7.48 -23.42
N LYS A 69 9.65 -6.91 -22.87
CA LYS A 69 10.85 -6.46 -23.62
C LYS A 69 10.62 -5.20 -24.49
N ASP A 70 9.44 -4.59 -24.45
CA ASP A 70 9.20 -3.30 -25.09
C ASP A 70 9.82 -2.16 -24.27
N TYR A 71 10.21 -1.08 -24.96
CA TYR A 71 10.54 0.19 -24.32
C TYR A 71 9.74 1.33 -24.93
N LYS A 72 9.35 2.29 -24.09
CA LYS A 72 8.67 3.51 -24.53
C LYS A 72 9.47 4.73 -24.14
N ILE A 73 9.89 5.49 -25.14
CA ILE A 73 10.61 6.75 -24.96
C ILE A 73 9.65 7.76 -24.33
N VAL A 74 10.04 8.32 -23.18
CA VAL A 74 9.25 9.35 -22.47
C VAL A 74 9.85 10.75 -22.61
N MET A 75 11.14 10.83 -22.95
CA MET A 75 11.82 12.10 -23.18
C MET A 75 13.06 11.90 -24.05
N GLU A 76 13.25 12.80 -25.02
CA GLU A 76 14.47 12.93 -25.81
C GLU A 76 14.97 14.36 -25.76
N LEU A 77 16.28 14.50 -25.56
CA LEU A 77 16.96 15.78 -25.44
C LEU A 77 18.12 15.78 -26.42
N MET A 78 18.01 16.59 -27.46
CA MET A 78 19.06 16.77 -28.47
C MET A 78 19.89 18.02 -28.19
N LYS A 79 21.20 17.92 -28.40
CA LYS A 79 22.11 19.06 -28.39
C LYS A 79 21.95 19.82 -29.71
N SER A 80 21.26 20.97 -29.69
CA SER A 80 21.10 21.82 -30.88
C SER A 80 22.31 22.75 -31.08
N PRO A 81 22.88 22.84 -32.30
CA PRO A 81 23.87 23.85 -32.63
C PRO A 81 23.27 25.25 -32.91
N ILE A 82 21.94 25.37 -32.99
CA ILE A 82 21.23 26.63 -33.30
C ILE A 82 20.34 27.03 -32.10
N PRO A 83 20.38 28.29 -31.63
CA PRO A 83 19.48 28.77 -30.58
C PRO A 83 18.07 29.01 -31.16
N ILE A 84 17.31 27.94 -31.35
CA ILE A 84 15.89 28.01 -31.72
C ILE A 84 15.05 27.65 -30.49
N THR A 85 13.88 28.29 -30.42
CA THR A 85 12.89 28.46 -29.34
C THR A 85 12.29 27.19 -28.71
N PHE A 86 12.99 26.06 -28.67
CA PHE A 86 12.68 24.95 -27.76
C PHE A 86 13.85 24.76 -26.78
N LEU A 87 13.62 25.23 -25.55
CA LEU A 87 14.44 25.04 -24.34
C LEU A 87 15.98 24.93 -24.56
N PRO A 88 16.70 26.07 -24.61
CA PRO A 88 18.16 26.08 -24.57
C PRO A 88 18.61 25.86 -23.12
N ILE A 89 18.82 24.62 -22.68
CA ILE A 89 19.05 24.35 -21.23
C ILE A 89 20.54 24.31 -20.85
N PHE A 90 21.46 24.01 -21.75
CA PHE A 90 22.82 23.70 -21.32
C PHE A 90 23.76 24.90 -21.40
N LYS A 91 24.00 25.53 -20.24
CA LYS A 91 25.30 26.16 -19.98
C LYS A 91 26.35 25.06 -19.93
N LYS A 92 27.51 25.28 -20.57
CA LYS A 92 28.64 24.33 -20.55
C LYS A 92 28.95 23.94 -19.10
N GLY A 93 28.79 22.65 -18.74
CA GLY A 93 29.01 22.12 -17.40
C GLY A 93 27.76 21.83 -16.55
N SER A 94 26.55 22.30 -16.92
CA SER A 94 25.31 22.03 -16.17
C SER A 94 24.53 20.80 -16.66
N GLU A 95 25.01 20.13 -17.71
CA GLU A 95 24.43 18.90 -18.29
C GLU A 95 24.31 17.80 -17.24
N LEU A 96 25.41 17.55 -16.52
CA LEU A 96 25.50 16.52 -15.48
C LEU A 96 24.46 16.74 -14.37
N GLU A 97 24.37 17.96 -13.85
CA GLU A 97 23.45 18.30 -12.76
C GLU A 97 21.98 18.15 -13.19
N PHE A 98 21.66 18.56 -14.41
CA PHE A 98 20.32 18.39 -14.97
C PHE A 98 19.95 16.90 -15.08
N PHE A 99 20.85 16.05 -15.59
CA PHE A 99 20.58 14.62 -15.71
C PHE A 99 20.45 13.92 -14.37
N VAL A 100 21.29 14.25 -13.39
CA VAL A 100 21.16 13.73 -12.03
C VAL A 100 19.81 14.14 -11.43
N ARG A 101 19.36 15.39 -11.65
CA ARG A 101 18.03 15.83 -11.19
C ARG A 101 16.90 15.11 -11.92
N LEU A 102 17.04 14.88 -13.22
CA LEU A 102 16.07 14.19 -14.04
C LEU A 102 15.94 12.70 -13.64
N GLN A 103 17.05 12.05 -13.34
CA GLN A 103 17.08 10.71 -12.78
C GLN A 103 16.40 10.67 -11.42
N ARG A 104 16.73 11.58 -10.49
CA ARG A 104 16.05 11.68 -9.19
C ARG A 104 14.56 11.93 -9.34
N HIS A 105 14.15 12.70 -10.33
CA HIS A 105 12.74 12.92 -10.64
C HIS A 105 12.05 11.64 -11.11
N ALA A 106 12.69 10.86 -11.99
CA ALA A 106 12.18 9.57 -12.44
C ALA A 106 12.11 8.54 -11.28
N LEU A 107 13.16 8.47 -10.44
CA LEU A 107 13.20 7.70 -9.21
C LEU A 107 12.02 8.03 -8.28
N ASP A 108 11.79 9.32 -8.08
CA ASP A 108 10.73 9.79 -7.20
C ASP A 108 9.33 9.52 -7.77
N LEU A 109 9.16 9.70 -9.09
CA LEU A 109 7.89 9.48 -9.79
C LEU A 109 7.46 8.00 -9.77
N PHE A 110 8.42 7.10 -9.99
CA PHE A 110 8.21 5.66 -10.03
C PHE A 110 8.63 4.97 -8.72
N SER A 111 8.75 5.70 -7.60
CA SER A 111 9.27 5.13 -6.35
C SER A 111 8.42 3.98 -5.76
N LYS A 112 7.18 3.80 -6.23
CA LYS A 112 6.26 2.74 -5.79
C LYS A 112 6.24 1.50 -6.68
N THR A 113 7.00 1.48 -7.78
CA THR A 113 7.13 0.27 -8.61
C THR A 113 8.08 -0.74 -7.95
N PRO A 114 7.63 -1.98 -7.72
CA PRO A 114 8.47 -3.02 -7.14
C PRO A 114 9.56 -3.43 -8.15
N ASN A 115 10.75 -3.73 -7.65
CA ASN A 115 11.89 -4.25 -8.44
C ASN A 115 12.32 -3.36 -9.62
N LEU A 116 12.06 -2.05 -9.55
CA LEU A 116 12.50 -1.10 -10.57
C LEU A 116 14.03 -1.11 -10.69
N PHE A 117 14.55 -1.37 -11.88
CA PHE A 117 15.99 -1.32 -12.14
C PHE A 117 16.34 -0.16 -13.06
N PHE A 118 17.58 0.34 -12.92
CA PHE A 118 18.16 1.33 -13.83
C PHE A 118 19.08 0.65 -14.82
N TYR A 119 18.87 0.96 -16.10
CA TYR A 119 19.74 0.55 -17.19
C TYR A 119 20.40 1.78 -17.79
N TYR A 120 21.73 1.81 -17.74
CA TYR A 120 22.55 2.91 -18.22
C TYR A 120 23.26 2.54 -19.52
N VAL A 121 23.19 3.40 -20.52
CA VAL A 121 23.93 3.25 -21.78
C VAL A 121 24.65 4.55 -22.06
N THR A 122 25.98 4.55 -22.12
CA THR A 122 26.79 5.77 -22.31
C THR A 122 28.06 5.52 -23.11
N ASP A 123 28.41 6.46 -24.00
CA ASP A 123 29.70 6.47 -24.69
C ASP A 123 30.89 6.77 -23.74
N ASP A 124 30.62 7.32 -22.55
CA ASP A 124 31.66 7.77 -21.62
C ASP A 124 31.36 7.30 -20.20
N CYS A 125 32.17 6.35 -19.73
CA CYS A 125 32.09 5.77 -18.38
C CYS A 125 32.61 6.70 -17.27
N THR A 126 33.32 7.78 -17.61
CA THR A 126 33.83 8.75 -16.61
C THR A 126 32.78 9.79 -16.24
N LYS A 127 31.82 10.02 -17.14
CA LYS A 127 30.68 10.91 -16.90
C LYS A 127 29.67 10.17 -16.02
N PHE A 128 29.03 10.91 -15.12
CA PHE A 128 27.89 10.42 -14.33
C PHE A 128 28.21 9.49 -13.15
N LYS A 129 29.34 9.69 -12.46
CA LYS A 129 29.69 9.03 -11.18
C LYS A 129 28.67 9.21 -10.03
N GLN A 130 27.74 10.17 -10.18
CA GLN A 130 26.80 10.60 -9.14
C GLN A 130 25.41 9.96 -9.29
N VAL A 131 25.27 9.01 -10.22
CA VAL A 131 24.04 8.30 -10.53
C VAL A 131 23.89 7.15 -9.54
N GLU A 132 22.87 7.21 -8.68
CA GLU A 132 22.64 6.17 -7.68
C GLU A 132 21.91 4.95 -8.29
N SER A 133 22.16 3.76 -7.73
CA SER A 133 21.40 2.52 -7.99
C SER A 133 21.38 1.99 -9.43
N VAL A 134 22.52 2.04 -10.13
CA VAL A 134 22.67 1.42 -11.45
C VAL A 134 22.84 -0.10 -11.32
N ARG A 135 21.85 -0.86 -11.77
CA ARG A 135 21.90 -2.33 -11.77
C ARG A 135 22.43 -2.91 -13.08
N ARG A 136 22.23 -2.20 -14.19
CA ARG A 136 22.68 -2.60 -15.54
C ARG A 136 23.42 -1.46 -16.24
N ALA A 137 24.52 -1.76 -16.92
CA ALA A 137 25.28 -0.80 -17.71
C ALA A 137 25.72 -1.38 -19.07
N ARG A 138 25.73 -0.55 -20.11
CA ARG A 138 26.29 -0.86 -21.43
C ARG A 138 27.14 0.29 -21.94
N PHE A 139 28.33 -0.04 -22.44
CA PHE A 139 29.27 0.91 -22.99
C PHE A 139 29.49 0.62 -24.49
N PRO A 140 28.85 1.37 -25.40
CA PRO A 140 29.00 1.24 -26.85
C PRO A 140 30.35 1.71 -27.42
N SER A 141 31.18 2.40 -26.64
CA SER A 141 32.47 2.97 -27.04
C SER A 141 33.65 2.29 -26.35
N ASP A 142 34.88 2.56 -26.79
CA ASP A 142 36.09 2.02 -26.15
C ASP A 142 36.23 2.47 -24.68
N VAL A 143 36.61 1.55 -23.81
CA VAL A 143 36.70 1.80 -22.36
C VAL A 143 38.08 1.43 -21.82
N LYS A 144 38.62 2.25 -20.93
CA LYS A 144 39.82 1.94 -20.14
C LYS A 144 39.44 1.15 -18.89
N VAL A 145 40.23 0.13 -18.54
CA VAL A 145 40.02 -0.67 -17.32
C VAL A 145 39.98 0.23 -16.07
N GLU A 146 40.85 1.23 -15.98
CA GLU A 146 40.90 2.19 -14.86
C GLU A 146 39.58 2.94 -14.65
N HIS A 147 38.95 3.38 -15.75
CA HIS A 147 37.68 4.10 -15.68
C HIS A 147 36.52 3.17 -15.33
N LEU A 148 36.58 1.92 -15.82
CA LEU A 148 35.58 0.91 -15.51
C LEU A 148 35.63 0.49 -14.04
N GLU A 149 36.83 0.33 -13.48
CA GLU A 149 37.03 0.08 -12.05
C GLU A 149 36.46 1.20 -11.19
N GLU A 150 36.74 2.45 -11.56
CA GLU A 150 36.18 3.60 -10.85
C GLU A 150 34.65 3.64 -10.97
N PHE A 151 34.09 3.29 -12.14
CA PHE A 151 32.65 3.19 -12.34
C PHE A 151 32.04 2.11 -11.44
N ILE A 152 32.58 0.90 -11.41
CA ILE A 152 32.07 -0.22 -10.59
C ILE A 152 32.16 0.13 -9.10
N LYS A 153 33.27 0.74 -8.67
CA LYS A 153 33.44 1.17 -7.27
C LYS A 153 32.35 2.14 -6.82
N ASN A 154 31.90 3.01 -7.72
CA ASN A 154 30.83 3.97 -7.44
C ASN A 154 29.42 3.35 -7.53
N HIS A 155 29.26 2.16 -8.12
CA HIS A 155 27.96 1.51 -8.35
C HIS A 155 27.97 0.06 -7.83
N GLN A 156 27.93 -0.11 -6.51
CA GLN A 156 28.00 -1.43 -5.86
C GLN A 156 26.79 -2.34 -6.16
N GLU A 157 25.68 -1.79 -6.66
CA GLU A 157 24.48 -2.55 -7.05
C GLU A 157 24.56 -3.10 -8.50
N LEU A 158 25.64 -2.81 -9.23
CA LEU A 158 25.82 -3.22 -10.62
C LEU A 158 25.94 -4.75 -10.71
N GLN A 159 25.01 -5.37 -11.41
CA GLN A 159 24.97 -6.82 -11.62
C GLN A 159 25.25 -7.22 -13.06
N TYR A 160 24.92 -6.37 -14.03
CA TYR A 160 25.04 -6.70 -15.44
C TYR A 160 25.80 -5.61 -16.19
N LEU A 161 26.81 -6.02 -16.97
CA LEU A 161 27.70 -5.12 -17.68
C LEU A 161 27.94 -5.61 -19.10
N THR A 162 27.69 -4.75 -20.10
CA THR A 162 27.98 -5.01 -21.51
C THR A 162 29.03 -4.03 -22.03
N LEU A 163 30.05 -4.57 -22.70
CA LEU A 163 31.14 -3.84 -23.33
C LEU A 163 31.11 -4.15 -24.83
N ASP A 164 30.71 -3.17 -25.65
CA ASP A 164 30.53 -3.40 -27.09
C ASP A 164 31.83 -3.30 -27.88
N LYS A 165 32.82 -2.61 -27.32
CA LYS A 165 34.07 -2.21 -27.97
C LYS A 165 35.27 -2.57 -27.11
N GLN A 166 36.46 -2.16 -27.58
CA GLN A 166 37.72 -2.64 -27.03
C GLN A 166 37.91 -2.15 -25.58
N VAL A 167 38.42 -3.06 -24.74
CA VAL A 167 38.80 -2.75 -23.35
C VAL A 167 40.30 -2.57 -23.28
N THR A 168 40.75 -1.32 -23.15
CA THR A 168 42.17 -0.97 -23.08
C THR A 168 42.70 -1.04 -21.65
N GLY A 169 43.75 -1.84 -21.44
CA GLY A 169 44.36 -2.09 -20.13
C GLY A 169 44.30 -3.56 -19.71
N GLU A 170 45.02 -3.93 -18.66
CA GLU A 170 45.05 -5.30 -18.12
C GLU A 170 44.02 -5.44 -16.98
N ILE A 171 43.17 -6.46 -17.06
CA ILE A 171 42.25 -6.82 -15.96
C ILE A 171 43.01 -7.72 -14.99
N LEU A 172 43.41 -7.14 -13.86
CA LEU A 172 44.11 -7.88 -12.80
C LEU A 172 43.18 -8.90 -12.12
N PRO A 173 43.70 -10.00 -11.54
CA PRO A 173 42.89 -10.95 -10.78
C PRO A 173 42.07 -10.32 -9.66
N THR A 174 42.59 -9.28 -9.02
CA THR A 174 41.95 -8.52 -7.93
C THR A 174 40.93 -7.48 -8.40
N SER A 175 40.67 -7.39 -9.71
CA SER A 175 39.71 -6.47 -10.32
C SER A 175 38.29 -6.73 -9.84
N ASN A 176 37.51 -5.66 -9.62
CA ASN A 176 36.08 -5.77 -9.30
C ASN A 176 35.24 -6.17 -10.52
N ILE A 177 35.79 -6.03 -11.73
CA ILE A 177 35.15 -6.49 -12.98
C ILE A 177 34.90 -8.00 -12.91
N ASN A 178 35.80 -8.74 -12.26
CA ASN A 178 35.69 -10.18 -12.09
C ASN A 178 34.53 -10.59 -11.17
N ASP A 179 34.00 -9.68 -10.35
CA ASP A 179 32.91 -9.94 -9.40
C ASP A 179 31.52 -9.63 -9.97
N ILE A 180 31.43 -9.07 -11.18
CA ILE A 180 30.16 -8.74 -11.83
C ILE A 180 29.37 -10.03 -12.12
N LYS A 181 28.12 -10.09 -11.68
CA LYS A 181 27.23 -11.27 -11.84
C LYS A 181 27.16 -11.73 -13.29
N SER A 182 26.93 -10.80 -14.24
CA SER A 182 26.87 -11.10 -15.66
C SER A 182 27.68 -10.09 -16.48
N LEU A 183 28.68 -10.58 -17.19
CA LEU A 183 29.60 -9.77 -18.00
C LEU A 183 29.57 -10.19 -19.47
N TRP A 184 29.45 -9.20 -20.36
CA TRP A 184 29.43 -9.43 -21.80
C TRP A 184 30.43 -8.55 -22.52
N ILE A 185 31.29 -9.15 -23.35
CA ILE A 185 32.37 -8.47 -24.06
C ILE A 185 32.30 -8.82 -25.55
N LEU A 186 31.92 -7.86 -26.38
CA LEU A 186 31.80 -8.04 -27.85
C LEU A 186 33.15 -7.94 -28.59
N GLU A 187 34.14 -7.27 -28.02
CA GLU A 187 35.49 -7.12 -28.59
C GLU A 187 36.55 -7.33 -27.50
N PRO A 188 36.77 -8.58 -27.05
CA PRO A 188 37.77 -8.91 -26.05
C PRO A 188 39.16 -8.74 -26.65
N SER A 189 39.88 -7.71 -26.19
CA SER A 189 41.34 -7.61 -26.36
C SER A 189 42.11 -8.28 -25.22
N LEU A 190 41.45 -9.20 -24.51
CA LEU A 190 41.91 -9.80 -23.26
C LEU A 190 42.45 -11.22 -23.52
N ASN A 191 43.39 -11.66 -22.69
CA ASN A 191 43.80 -13.07 -22.67
C ASN A 191 42.66 -13.92 -22.09
N PHE A 192 41.97 -14.67 -22.96
CA PHE A 192 40.77 -15.45 -22.64
C PHE A 192 40.96 -16.37 -21.43
N ASP A 193 42.00 -17.21 -21.46
CA ASP A 193 42.22 -18.23 -20.42
C ASP A 193 42.50 -17.58 -19.07
N THR A 194 43.36 -16.56 -19.07
CA THR A 194 43.76 -15.86 -17.85
C THR A 194 42.58 -15.10 -17.25
N PHE A 195 41.76 -14.47 -18.08
CA PHE A 195 40.58 -13.75 -17.62
C PHE A 195 39.55 -14.69 -17.01
N LEU A 196 39.18 -15.75 -17.73
CA LEU A 196 38.13 -16.67 -17.30
C LEU A 196 38.49 -17.41 -16.00
N LEU A 197 39.77 -17.75 -15.81
CA LEU A 197 40.26 -18.37 -14.56
C LEU A 197 40.09 -17.46 -13.34
N ASN A 198 40.14 -16.15 -13.53
CA ASN A 198 40.02 -15.16 -12.45
C ASN A 198 38.60 -14.62 -12.26
N PHE A 199 37.66 -14.97 -13.15
CA PHE A 199 36.28 -14.53 -13.08
C PHE A 199 35.52 -15.21 -11.92
N ARG A 200 34.85 -14.41 -11.09
CA ARG A 200 34.15 -14.83 -9.87
C ARG A 200 32.62 -14.68 -9.95
N GLY A 201 32.12 -14.06 -11.02
CA GLY A 201 30.69 -13.92 -11.31
C GLY A 201 30.01 -15.21 -11.77
N GLU A 202 28.78 -15.09 -12.25
CA GLU A 202 27.94 -16.24 -12.65
C GLU A 202 27.96 -16.48 -14.15
N ASN A 203 27.78 -15.43 -14.94
CA ASN A 203 27.55 -15.54 -16.37
C ASN A 203 28.55 -14.69 -17.14
N VAL A 204 29.18 -15.27 -18.14
CA VAL A 204 30.13 -14.56 -18.99
C VAL A 204 29.89 -14.87 -20.45
N ALA A 205 30.00 -13.86 -21.29
CA ALA A 205 29.84 -14.00 -22.71
C ALA A 205 30.91 -13.22 -23.46
N LEU A 206 31.60 -13.91 -24.36
CA LEU A 206 32.84 -13.43 -24.97
C LEU A 206 32.76 -13.65 -26.49
N PHE A 207 33.04 -12.59 -27.26
CA PHE A 207 33.07 -12.65 -28.72
C PHE A 207 34.51 -12.74 -29.18
N THR A 208 35.04 -13.96 -29.32
CA THR A 208 36.47 -14.13 -29.53
C THR A 208 36.85 -13.93 -31.00
N PRO A 209 37.95 -13.20 -31.28
CA PRO A 209 38.63 -13.30 -32.56
C PRO A 209 39.43 -14.62 -32.64
N VAL A 210 39.39 -15.26 -33.81
CA VAL A 210 40.16 -16.42 -34.33
C VAL A 210 41.03 -17.22 -33.33
N GLY A 211 40.80 -18.54 -33.24
CA GLY A 211 41.66 -19.48 -32.47
C GLY A 211 41.04 -20.03 -31.19
N TYR A 212 39.72 -20.25 -31.17
CA TYR A 212 38.95 -20.61 -29.97
C TYR A 212 39.02 -22.08 -29.56
N GLU A 213 39.49 -22.99 -30.42
CA GLU A 213 39.58 -24.44 -30.16
C GLU A 213 40.35 -24.76 -28.88
N SER A 214 41.61 -24.33 -28.82
CA SER A 214 42.48 -24.55 -27.66
C SER A 214 41.94 -23.89 -26.39
N HIS A 215 41.21 -22.79 -26.53
CA HIS A 215 40.61 -22.06 -25.42
C HIS A 215 39.39 -22.78 -24.83
N ILE A 216 38.52 -23.35 -25.68
CA ILE A 216 37.36 -24.14 -25.25
C ILE A 216 37.82 -25.45 -24.61
N GLU A 217 38.80 -26.13 -25.21
CA GLU A 217 39.37 -27.36 -24.64
C GLU A 217 40.00 -27.11 -23.27
N ASN A 218 40.89 -26.11 -23.19
CA ASN A 218 41.51 -25.70 -21.93
C ASN A 218 40.47 -25.27 -20.90
N MET A 219 39.37 -24.64 -21.33
CA MET A 219 38.26 -24.31 -20.44
C MET A 219 37.61 -25.56 -19.86
N ILE A 220 37.21 -26.53 -20.68
CA ILE A 220 36.58 -27.76 -20.19
C ILE A 220 37.52 -28.52 -19.25
N GLU A 221 38.80 -28.63 -19.59
CA GLU A 221 39.82 -29.25 -18.74
C GLU A 221 39.99 -28.52 -17.40
N ASN A 222 40.08 -27.18 -17.40
CA ASN A 222 40.19 -26.41 -16.17
C ASN A 222 38.92 -26.49 -15.31
N TRP A 223 37.74 -26.61 -15.92
CA TRP A 223 36.48 -26.82 -15.21
C TRP A 223 36.45 -28.19 -14.55
N LEU A 224 36.82 -29.26 -15.27
CA LEU A 224 36.93 -30.62 -14.74
C LEU A 224 37.94 -30.69 -13.58
N ASN A 225 38.99 -29.90 -13.62
CA ASN A 225 39.99 -29.80 -12.55
C ASN A 225 39.58 -28.86 -11.39
N GLY A 226 38.37 -28.30 -11.39
CA GLY A 226 37.89 -27.47 -10.28
C GLY A 226 38.53 -26.08 -10.19
N ARG A 227 39.11 -25.55 -11.27
CA ARG A 227 39.90 -24.30 -11.22
C ARG A 227 39.06 -23.02 -11.35
N TYR A 228 37.79 -23.12 -11.73
CA TYR A 228 36.88 -21.97 -11.81
C TYR A 228 36.08 -21.74 -10.52
N SER A 229 35.56 -20.52 -10.38
CA SER A 229 34.64 -20.15 -9.29
C SER A 229 33.43 -21.10 -9.18
N GLU A 230 33.01 -21.42 -7.95
CA GLU A 230 31.78 -22.20 -7.68
C GLU A 230 30.50 -21.46 -8.16
N ASN A 231 30.59 -20.14 -8.35
CA ASN A 231 29.50 -19.30 -8.82
C ASN A 231 29.27 -19.42 -10.34
N LEU A 232 30.23 -19.93 -11.11
CA LEU A 232 30.11 -19.98 -12.57
C LEU A 232 28.88 -20.82 -12.98
N ARG A 233 28.06 -20.27 -13.87
CA ARG A 233 26.80 -20.86 -14.36
C ARG A 233 26.77 -20.96 -15.87
N VAL A 234 27.06 -19.88 -16.59
CA VAL A 234 26.99 -19.86 -18.06
C VAL A 234 28.24 -19.24 -18.65
N VAL A 235 28.84 -19.93 -19.61
CA VAL A 235 29.88 -19.40 -20.50
C VAL A 235 29.36 -19.45 -21.93
N PHE A 236 29.23 -18.28 -22.56
CA PHE A 236 28.82 -18.15 -23.95
C PHE A 236 29.99 -17.62 -24.78
N ILE A 237 30.31 -18.28 -25.88
CA ILE A 237 31.42 -17.90 -26.75
C ILE A 237 30.87 -17.79 -28.17
N ALA A 238 30.99 -16.63 -28.79
CA ALA A 238 30.57 -16.42 -30.18
C ALA A 238 31.74 -15.97 -31.04
N SER A 239 31.66 -16.26 -32.34
CA SER A 239 32.67 -15.87 -33.33
C SER A 239 32.07 -14.86 -34.31
N LYS A 240 32.85 -13.84 -34.68
CA LYS A 240 32.42 -12.81 -35.64
C LYS A 240 32.67 -13.18 -37.11
N GLU A 241 33.55 -14.14 -37.38
CA GLU A 241 34.15 -14.26 -38.72
C GLU A 241 34.05 -15.65 -39.38
N ARG A 242 33.67 -16.71 -38.66
CA ARG A 242 33.53 -18.07 -39.23
C ARG A 242 32.42 -18.87 -38.58
N ASP A 243 31.91 -19.83 -39.35
CA ASP A 243 31.22 -20.98 -38.79
C ASP A 243 32.18 -21.71 -37.84
N PHE A 244 31.76 -21.97 -36.61
CA PHE A 244 32.47 -22.86 -35.71
C PHE A 244 32.56 -24.23 -36.43
N PRO A 245 33.74 -24.83 -36.66
CA PRO A 245 33.91 -26.20 -37.16
C PRO A 245 33.65 -27.26 -36.07
N ASP A 246 33.16 -28.44 -36.45
CA ASP A 246 33.07 -29.58 -35.53
C ASP A 246 34.49 -30.07 -35.21
N PHE A 247 34.87 -30.02 -33.93
CA PHE A 247 36.21 -30.35 -33.45
C PHE A 247 36.34 -31.72 -32.81
N GLY A 248 35.29 -32.56 -32.87
CA GLY A 248 35.33 -33.85 -32.19
C GLY A 248 35.49 -33.72 -30.67
N LEU A 249 35.04 -32.60 -30.09
CA LEU A 249 34.97 -32.43 -28.62
C LEU A 249 34.19 -33.57 -27.97
N VAL A 250 33.15 -34.05 -28.67
CA VAL A 250 32.32 -35.19 -28.31
C VAL A 250 33.09 -36.53 -28.31
N ASP A 251 34.17 -36.64 -29.09
CA ASP A 251 35.01 -37.84 -29.12
C ASP A 251 36.14 -37.80 -28.08
N LYS A 252 36.48 -36.59 -27.57
CA LYS A 252 37.65 -36.35 -26.71
C LYS A 252 37.38 -36.54 -25.21
N PHE A 253 36.16 -36.26 -24.74
CA PHE A 253 35.79 -36.42 -23.33
C PHE A 253 34.86 -37.64 -23.15
N GLU A 254 34.84 -38.26 -21.97
CA GLU A 254 33.87 -39.32 -21.68
C GLU A 254 32.49 -38.69 -21.38
N PHE A 255 31.56 -38.79 -22.33
CA PHE A 255 30.22 -38.23 -22.20
C PHE A 255 29.24 -39.21 -21.59
N MET A 256 28.28 -38.65 -20.88
CA MET A 256 27.09 -39.39 -20.45
C MET A 256 25.98 -39.18 -21.49
N GLU A 257 25.26 -40.25 -21.85
CA GLU A 257 24.09 -40.14 -22.72
C GLU A 257 22.99 -39.33 -22.03
N TYR A 258 22.31 -38.47 -22.79
CA TYR A 258 21.24 -37.60 -22.29
C TYR A 258 20.22 -38.35 -21.41
N PHE A 259 19.74 -39.51 -21.90
CA PHE A 259 18.77 -40.36 -21.19
C PHE A 259 19.25 -40.90 -19.85
N SER A 260 20.57 -40.93 -19.60
CA SER A 260 21.16 -41.50 -18.38
C SER A 260 21.24 -40.52 -17.20
N ILE A 261 21.02 -39.22 -17.47
CA ILE A 261 21.15 -38.14 -16.47
C ILE A 261 19.82 -37.41 -16.28
N TRP A 262 18.85 -37.61 -17.19
CA TRP A 262 17.63 -36.84 -17.23
C TRP A 262 16.69 -37.20 -16.08
N ASP A 263 16.69 -36.32 -15.07
CA ASP A 263 15.65 -36.19 -14.07
C ASP A 263 14.96 -34.83 -14.33
N GLU A 264 13.64 -34.82 -14.57
CA GLU A 264 12.88 -33.58 -14.84
C GLU A 264 13.03 -32.56 -13.70
N ASP A 265 13.32 -33.03 -12.47
CA ASP A 265 13.52 -32.18 -11.30
C ASP A 265 14.98 -31.67 -11.14
N GLU A 266 15.99 -32.35 -11.70
CA GLU A 266 17.42 -31.96 -11.56
C GLU A 266 18.03 -31.36 -12.84
N THR A 267 17.54 -31.74 -14.03
CA THR A 267 18.09 -31.36 -15.34
C THR A 267 16.98 -31.09 -16.36
N PRO A 268 16.19 -30.01 -16.20
CA PRO A 268 15.13 -29.67 -17.14
C PRO A 268 15.65 -29.53 -18.58
N PRO A 269 14.80 -29.76 -19.59
CA PRO A 269 15.22 -29.71 -21.00
C PRO A 269 15.64 -28.29 -21.44
N ILE A 270 15.22 -27.27 -20.71
CA ILE A 270 15.59 -25.87 -20.93
C ILE A 270 16.39 -25.42 -19.70
N TYR A 271 17.59 -24.91 -19.90
CA TYR A 271 18.40 -24.36 -18.82
C TYR A 271 17.78 -23.06 -18.30
N GLU A 272 17.41 -23.04 -17.00
CA GLU A 272 16.81 -21.86 -16.38
C GLU A 272 17.87 -20.75 -16.23
N CYS A 273 17.73 -19.71 -17.04
CA CYS A 273 18.60 -18.54 -17.01
C CYS A 273 17.80 -17.29 -16.63
N ASP A 274 18.46 -16.35 -15.98
CA ASP A 274 17.88 -15.06 -15.58
C ASP A 274 17.30 -14.34 -16.80
N GLU A 275 16.02 -13.93 -16.75
CA GLU A 275 15.35 -13.21 -17.86
C GLU A 275 16.12 -11.97 -18.31
N VAL A 276 16.91 -11.38 -17.40
CA VAL A 276 17.80 -10.26 -17.68
C VAL A 276 18.90 -10.63 -18.68
N MET A 277 19.48 -11.82 -18.55
CA MET A 277 20.47 -12.36 -19.46
C MET A 277 19.86 -12.55 -20.86
N GLN A 278 18.68 -13.15 -20.96
CA GLN A 278 17.98 -13.29 -22.25
C GLN A 278 17.70 -11.93 -22.93
N PHE A 279 17.29 -10.92 -22.15
CA PHE A 279 16.98 -9.58 -22.66
C PHE A 279 18.23 -8.79 -23.08
N GLN A 280 19.28 -8.80 -22.27
CA GLN A 280 20.48 -8.01 -22.50
C GLN A 280 21.24 -8.45 -23.75
N PHE A 281 21.03 -9.70 -24.19
CA PHE A 281 21.85 -10.35 -25.20
C PHE A 281 21.09 -10.69 -26.48
N SER A 282 19.78 -10.42 -26.57
CA SER A 282 18.92 -10.77 -27.72
C SER A 282 19.10 -12.23 -28.18
N LEU A 283 19.45 -13.12 -27.24
CA LEU A 283 19.63 -14.54 -27.51
C LEU A 283 18.25 -15.14 -27.75
N GLU A 284 18.13 -15.93 -28.81
CA GLU A 284 16.92 -16.66 -29.09
C GLU A 284 16.68 -17.72 -27.98
N PRO A 285 15.41 -18.04 -27.65
CA PRO A 285 15.11 -18.97 -26.56
C PRO A 285 15.68 -20.38 -26.77
N ASP A 286 15.91 -20.77 -28.03
CA ASP A 286 16.52 -22.03 -28.46
C ASP A 286 17.96 -22.20 -27.98
N VAL A 287 18.68 -21.10 -27.72
CA VAL A 287 20.05 -21.11 -27.19
C VAL A 287 20.09 -21.89 -25.87
N PHE A 288 19.03 -21.82 -25.06
CA PHE A 288 18.92 -22.47 -23.74
C PHE A 288 18.33 -23.89 -23.78
N ASP A 289 17.97 -24.42 -24.96
CA ASP A 289 17.55 -25.81 -25.10
C ASP A 289 18.77 -26.75 -24.96
N CYS A 290 18.69 -27.68 -24.01
CA CYS A 290 19.76 -28.62 -23.68
C CYS A 290 19.48 -30.05 -24.15
N ARG A 291 18.42 -30.29 -24.93
CA ARG A 291 18.07 -31.64 -25.43
C ARG A 291 19.13 -32.26 -26.33
N GLU A 292 19.86 -31.42 -27.06
CA GLU A 292 20.94 -31.83 -27.96
C GLU A 292 22.33 -31.50 -27.38
N ALA A 293 22.41 -31.15 -26.09
CA ALA A 293 23.67 -30.84 -25.43
C ALA A 293 24.43 -32.10 -24.99
N ALA A 294 25.75 -32.04 -24.99
CA ALA A 294 26.63 -33.05 -24.42
C ALA A 294 26.84 -32.81 -22.92
N PHE A 295 26.88 -33.86 -22.11
CA PHE A 295 26.95 -33.76 -20.64
C PHE A 295 28.24 -34.34 -20.09
N ILE A 296 28.86 -33.61 -19.16
CA ILE A 296 30.08 -34.00 -18.46
C ILE A 296 29.90 -33.87 -16.94
N ARG A 297 30.51 -34.78 -16.18
CA ARG A 297 30.45 -34.79 -14.71
C ARG A 297 31.84 -34.61 -14.14
N ARG A 298 31.91 -33.79 -13.10
CA ARG A 298 33.08 -33.58 -12.28
C ARG A 298 32.83 -34.13 -10.88
N GLU A 299 33.71 -35.01 -10.42
CA GLU A 299 33.73 -35.50 -9.03
C GLU A 299 35.00 -35.00 -8.35
N LEU A 300 34.85 -34.05 -7.43
CA LEU A 300 35.94 -33.43 -6.68
C LEU A 300 35.52 -33.28 -5.22
N ASP A 301 36.35 -33.75 -4.29
CA ASP A 301 36.14 -33.63 -2.83
C ASP A 301 34.74 -34.07 -2.33
N GLY A 302 34.18 -35.13 -2.94
CA GLY A 302 32.86 -35.65 -2.57
C GLY A 302 31.66 -34.84 -3.07
N LYS A 303 31.89 -33.77 -3.85
CA LYS A 303 30.85 -33.01 -4.56
C LYS A 303 30.81 -33.44 -6.04
N SER A 304 29.65 -33.87 -6.51
CA SER A 304 29.37 -34.08 -7.94
C SER A 304 28.82 -32.80 -8.56
N ALA A 305 29.48 -32.26 -9.57
CA ALA A 305 28.98 -31.16 -10.38
C ALA A 305 28.72 -31.64 -11.81
N LEU A 306 27.59 -31.23 -12.38
CA LEU A 306 27.19 -31.56 -13.74
C LEU A 306 27.32 -30.32 -14.61
N ALA A 307 27.85 -30.47 -15.82
CA ALA A 307 27.81 -29.44 -16.84
C ALA A 307 27.28 -30.01 -18.14
N SER A 308 26.63 -29.16 -18.94
CA SER A 308 26.27 -29.47 -20.31
C SER A 308 26.81 -28.41 -21.24
N PHE A 309 27.14 -28.79 -22.46
CA PHE A 309 27.54 -27.82 -23.46
C PHE A 309 27.02 -28.18 -24.84
N ARG A 310 26.91 -27.17 -25.68
CA ARG A 310 26.51 -27.30 -27.06
C ARG A 310 27.37 -26.41 -27.92
N TYR A 311 27.67 -26.91 -29.10
CA TYR A 311 28.33 -26.19 -30.15
C TYR A 311 27.34 -26.05 -31.30
N GLU A 312 27.27 -24.86 -31.87
CA GLU A 312 26.45 -24.49 -33.01
C GLU A 312 27.34 -23.72 -34.00
N PRO A 313 26.94 -23.58 -35.28
CA PRO A 313 27.77 -22.90 -36.27
C PRO A 313 28.21 -21.48 -35.89
N HIS A 314 27.54 -20.78 -34.98
CA HIS A 314 27.90 -19.39 -34.64
C HIS A 314 28.19 -19.16 -33.16
N TYR A 315 28.09 -20.19 -32.32
CA TYR A 315 28.42 -20.07 -30.90
C TYR A 315 28.72 -21.42 -30.24
N PHE A 316 29.40 -21.33 -29.12
CA PHE A 316 29.55 -22.39 -28.14
C PHE A 316 28.93 -21.91 -26.82
N VAL A 317 28.19 -22.80 -26.16
CA VAL A 317 27.59 -22.50 -24.85
C VAL A 317 27.85 -23.62 -23.87
N PHE A 318 28.21 -23.25 -22.65
CA PHE A 318 28.52 -24.14 -21.54
C PHE A 318 27.70 -23.76 -20.31
N TYR A 319 27.00 -24.74 -19.75
CA TYR A 319 26.07 -24.63 -18.64
C TYR A 319 26.56 -25.45 -17.45
N VAL A 320 26.55 -24.86 -16.26
CA VAL A 320 26.89 -25.55 -15.01
C VAL A 320 25.61 -25.76 -14.21
N TRP A 321 25.19 -27.01 -14.08
CA TRP A 321 24.01 -27.40 -13.34
C TRP A 321 24.32 -27.45 -11.84
N VAL A 322 23.42 -26.89 -11.04
CA VAL A 322 23.48 -27.00 -9.59
C VAL A 322 22.74 -28.28 -9.19
N CYS A 323 23.47 -29.39 -8.95
CA CYS A 323 22.88 -30.59 -8.37
C CYS A 323 22.40 -30.28 -6.94
N VAL A 324 21.11 -30.00 -6.79
CA VAL A 324 20.49 -29.82 -5.48
C VAL A 324 20.20 -31.20 -4.88
N ARG A 325 21.19 -31.81 -4.23
CA ARG A 325 20.87 -32.90 -3.27
C ARG A 325 19.97 -32.32 -2.18
N GLN A 326 18.67 -32.60 -2.30
CA GLN A 326 17.62 -32.39 -1.30
C GLN A 326 17.72 -31.06 -0.52
N MET A 327 17.32 -29.96 -1.15
CA MET A 327 16.28 -29.17 -0.49
C MET A 327 14.97 -29.73 -1.02
N THR A 328 14.26 -30.43 -0.16
CA THR A 328 12.87 -30.88 -0.31
C THR A 328 12.13 -30.08 -1.39
N SER A 329 11.45 -30.77 -2.31
CA SER A 329 10.39 -30.26 -3.20
C SER A 329 9.85 -28.92 -2.69
N PRO A 330 9.74 -27.85 -3.49
CA PRO A 330 9.23 -26.57 -2.99
C PRO A 330 7.88 -26.88 -2.35
N THR A 331 7.85 -26.98 -1.03
CA THR A 331 6.64 -27.37 -0.32
C THR A 331 5.66 -26.29 -0.71
N GLY A 332 4.63 -26.67 -1.48
CA GLY A 332 3.70 -25.73 -2.07
C GLY A 332 3.27 -24.75 -0.99
N TRP A 333 3.21 -23.46 -1.34
CA TRP A 333 2.98 -22.40 -0.38
C TRP A 333 1.90 -22.77 0.64
N GLN A 334 2.23 -22.61 1.91
CA GLN A 334 1.36 -22.92 3.03
C GLN A 334 0.91 -21.64 3.71
N LYS A 335 -0.38 -21.53 4.00
CA LYS A 335 -0.96 -20.36 4.68
C LYS A 335 -0.64 -20.37 6.18
N ILE A 336 0.61 -20.08 6.55
CA ILE A 336 1.10 -20.10 7.93
C ILE A 336 1.84 -18.78 8.21
N LEU A 337 1.31 -17.98 9.14
CA LEU A 337 1.76 -16.61 9.41
C LEU A 337 3.23 -16.49 9.87
N TYR A 338 3.76 -17.52 10.56
CA TYR A 338 5.09 -17.47 11.17
C TYR A 338 6.09 -18.49 10.59
N LYS A 339 5.77 -19.09 9.45
CA LYS A 339 6.70 -20.00 8.76
C LYS A 339 7.43 -19.23 7.67
N LYS A 340 8.76 -19.13 7.79
CA LYS A 340 9.61 -18.60 6.71
C LYS A 340 9.52 -19.53 5.51
N GLN A 341 9.10 -19.02 4.37
CA GLN A 341 8.86 -19.77 3.13
C GLN A 341 9.54 -19.05 1.96
N PRO A 342 9.86 -19.75 0.85
CA PRO A 342 10.49 -19.16 -0.34
C PRO A 342 9.50 -18.34 -1.19
N PHE A 343 8.51 -17.70 -0.56
CA PHE A 343 7.50 -16.89 -1.21
C PHE A 343 7.44 -15.51 -0.54
N PRO A 344 7.22 -14.42 -1.29
CA PRO A 344 7.01 -13.10 -0.70
C PRO A 344 5.91 -13.09 0.37
N ASP A 345 6.04 -12.21 1.38
CA ASP A 345 5.07 -12.13 2.49
C ASP A 345 3.62 -11.86 2.05
N ASN A 346 3.44 -11.27 0.86
CA ASN A 346 2.14 -10.98 0.26
C ASN A 346 1.67 -12.05 -0.76
N TYR A 347 2.41 -13.15 -0.91
CA TYR A 347 2.02 -14.25 -1.79
C TYR A 347 0.92 -15.09 -1.14
N SER A 348 -0.13 -15.38 -1.91
CA SER A 348 -1.35 -16.07 -1.44
C SER A 348 -1.60 -17.40 -2.17
N GLY A 349 -0.53 -18.12 -2.52
CA GLY A 349 -0.64 -19.44 -3.16
C GLY A 349 -1.02 -19.43 -4.64
N GLY A 350 -0.87 -18.29 -5.32
CA GLY A 350 -1.22 -18.11 -6.74
C GLY A 350 -2.70 -17.82 -6.99
N ASP A 351 -3.08 -17.61 -8.27
CA ASP A 351 -4.43 -17.16 -8.66
C ASP A 351 -5.51 -18.18 -8.32
N ALA A 352 -5.25 -19.48 -8.54
CA ALA A 352 -6.21 -20.54 -8.24
C ALA A 352 -6.55 -20.62 -6.74
N GLN A 353 -5.53 -20.54 -5.87
CA GLN A 353 -5.74 -20.55 -4.41
C GLN A 353 -6.37 -19.24 -3.92
N PHE A 354 -5.94 -18.10 -4.47
CA PHE A 354 -6.51 -16.79 -4.17
C PHE A 354 -8.01 -16.73 -4.48
N LEU A 355 -8.41 -17.16 -5.68
CA LEU A 355 -9.81 -17.17 -6.10
C LEU A 355 -10.63 -18.20 -5.32
N LYS A 356 -10.04 -19.33 -4.95
CA LYS A 356 -10.67 -20.34 -4.08
C LYS A 356 -10.96 -19.80 -2.68
N GLU A 357 -10.14 -18.89 -2.19
CA GLU A 357 -10.31 -18.25 -0.88
C GLU A 357 -11.22 -17.01 -0.90
N LEU A 358 -11.69 -16.59 -2.08
CA LEU A 358 -12.72 -15.56 -2.17
C LEU A 358 -14.00 -16.04 -1.53
N LYS A 359 -14.45 -15.30 -0.53
CA LYS A 359 -15.72 -15.54 0.13
C LYS A 359 -16.58 -14.31 0.01
N LYS A 360 -17.81 -14.48 -0.47
CA LYS A 360 -18.79 -13.40 -0.45
C LYS A 360 -19.55 -13.45 0.86
N ASN A 361 -19.83 -12.30 1.44
CA ASN A 361 -20.78 -12.12 2.54
C ASN A 361 -20.44 -12.87 3.85
N VAL A 362 -19.16 -13.18 4.12
CA VAL A 362 -18.72 -13.92 5.32
C VAL A 362 -19.19 -13.28 6.63
N SER A 363 -19.19 -11.94 6.68
CA SER A 363 -19.56 -11.16 7.85
C SER A 363 -20.84 -10.35 7.63
N VAL A 364 -21.71 -10.76 6.71
CA VAL A 364 -22.99 -10.08 6.49
C VAL A 364 -23.93 -10.44 7.63
N VAL A 365 -24.04 -9.53 8.59
CA VAL A 365 -25.11 -9.54 9.59
C VAL A 365 -26.40 -9.12 8.90
N HIS A 366 -27.34 -10.05 8.81
CA HIS A 366 -28.72 -9.75 8.46
C HIS A 366 -29.46 -9.33 9.72
N TYR A 367 -30.12 -8.17 9.66
CA TYR A 367 -30.98 -7.71 10.73
C TYR A 367 -32.41 -8.08 10.37
N ASP A 368 -33.07 -8.84 11.23
CA ASP A 368 -34.50 -9.01 11.16
C ASP A 368 -35.21 -7.67 11.44
N TYR A 369 -36.41 -7.52 10.88
CA TYR A 369 -37.18 -6.30 11.03
C TYR A 369 -37.40 -5.92 12.50
N ARG A 370 -37.63 -6.90 13.40
CA ARG A 370 -37.88 -6.62 14.82
C ARG A 370 -36.63 -6.08 15.52
N SER A 371 -35.46 -6.68 15.28
CA SER A 371 -34.21 -6.14 15.84
C SER A 371 -33.86 -4.77 15.27
N ALA A 372 -34.16 -4.52 13.99
CA ALA A 372 -33.97 -3.19 13.39
C ALA A 372 -34.89 -2.13 14.03
N VAL A 373 -36.17 -2.45 14.23
CA VAL A 373 -37.12 -1.61 14.97
C VAL A 373 -36.63 -1.35 16.40
N PHE A 374 -36.14 -2.38 17.09
CA PHE A 374 -35.58 -2.24 18.45
C PHE A 374 -34.34 -1.33 18.47
N GLY A 375 -33.47 -1.41 17.46
CA GLY A 375 -32.36 -0.46 17.29
C GLY A 375 -32.83 0.98 17.07
N CYS A 376 -33.89 1.18 16.28
CA CYS A 376 -34.51 2.49 16.09
C CYS A 376 -35.13 3.03 17.38
N MET A 377 -35.69 2.19 18.26
CA MET A 377 -36.14 2.62 19.60
C MET A 377 -34.99 3.18 20.44
N ASN A 378 -33.80 2.56 20.39
CA ASN A 378 -32.62 3.07 21.12
C ASN A 378 -32.21 4.47 20.60
N PHE A 379 -32.21 4.65 19.28
CA PHE A 379 -31.94 5.95 18.65
C PHE A 379 -32.99 7.01 19.02
N LEU A 380 -34.28 6.70 18.84
CA LEU A 380 -35.37 7.62 19.12
C LEU A 380 -35.46 7.97 20.61
N THR A 381 -35.12 7.05 21.51
CA THR A 381 -35.02 7.34 22.96
C THR A 381 -34.05 8.50 23.23
N HIS A 382 -32.90 8.55 22.54
CA HIS A 382 -31.98 9.68 22.69
C HIS A 382 -32.58 10.98 22.18
N LEU A 383 -33.20 10.90 21.00
CA LEU A 383 -33.83 12.03 20.35
C LEU A 383 -34.96 12.61 21.22
N ASP A 384 -35.79 11.76 21.81
CA ASP A 384 -36.81 12.16 22.77
C ASP A 384 -36.22 12.78 24.03
N MET A 385 -35.13 12.24 24.59
CA MET A 385 -34.47 12.86 25.75
C MET A 385 -33.94 14.26 25.43
N LEU A 386 -33.38 14.47 24.23
CA LEU A 386 -32.97 15.81 23.77
C LEU A 386 -34.18 16.73 23.60
N THR A 387 -35.23 16.26 22.94
CA THR A 387 -36.45 17.07 22.76
C THR A 387 -37.09 17.42 24.11
N MET A 388 -37.11 16.49 25.06
CA MET A 388 -37.59 16.74 26.41
C MET A 388 -36.73 17.75 27.17
N TYR A 389 -35.42 17.80 26.92
CA TYR A 389 -34.56 18.87 27.44
C TYR A 389 -34.98 20.25 26.91
N PHE A 390 -35.26 20.37 25.60
CA PHE A 390 -35.75 21.62 24.99
C PHE A 390 -37.15 22.00 25.52
N VAL A 391 -38.07 21.03 25.65
CA VAL A 391 -39.40 21.22 26.25
C VAL A 391 -39.28 21.74 27.69
N LEU A 392 -38.39 21.14 28.47
CA LEU A 392 -38.18 21.52 29.87
C LEU A 392 -37.56 22.92 29.97
N PHE A 393 -36.60 23.25 29.12
CA PHE A 393 -36.06 24.60 28.99
C PHE A 393 -37.16 25.62 28.63
N LEU A 394 -37.94 25.38 27.57
CA LEU A 394 -38.96 26.32 27.09
C LEU A 394 -40.07 26.54 28.13
N ASN A 395 -40.54 25.48 28.80
CA ASN A 395 -41.56 25.61 29.84
C ASN A 395 -41.07 26.39 31.07
N ILE A 396 -39.78 26.27 31.42
CA ILE A 396 -39.18 27.06 32.50
C ILE A 396 -38.97 28.50 32.08
N LEU A 397 -38.49 28.74 30.85
CA LEU A 397 -38.29 30.08 30.29
C LEU A 397 -39.60 30.88 30.25
N HIS A 398 -40.70 30.25 29.83
CA HIS A 398 -42.02 30.86 29.77
C HIS A 398 -42.81 30.78 31.08
N ALA A 399 -42.20 30.28 32.17
CA ALA A 399 -42.82 30.10 33.48
C ALA A 399 -44.11 29.23 33.47
N ASN A 400 -44.28 28.37 32.47
CA ASN A 400 -45.40 27.42 32.38
C ASN A 400 -45.28 26.32 33.43
N TRP A 401 -44.05 25.88 33.73
CA TRP A 401 -43.77 24.83 34.73
C TRP A 401 -43.08 25.43 35.94
N SER A 402 -43.49 24.97 37.13
CA SER A 402 -42.83 25.36 38.37
C SER A 402 -41.42 24.79 38.46
N ILE A 403 -40.53 25.51 39.18
CA ILE A 403 -39.17 25.04 39.48
C ILE A 403 -39.14 23.68 40.20
N ASN A 404 -40.23 23.29 40.86
CA ASN A 404 -40.36 21.97 41.51
C ASN A 404 -40.18 20.82 40.51
N VAL A 405 -40.55 21.01 39.24
CA VAL A 405 -40.31 20.01 38.19
C VAL A 405 -38.81 19.78 38.00
N LEU A 406 -37.98 20.84 38.04
CA LEU A 406 -36.53 20.71 37.95
C LEU A 406 -35.95 19.96 39.16
N TYR A 407 -36.47 20.22 40.37
CA TYR A 407 -36.07 19.46 41.55
C TYR A 407 -36.44 17.98 41.43
N THR A 408 -37.63 17.66 40.90
CA THR A 408 -38.05 16.27 40.64
C THR A 408 -37.17 15.58 39.60
N VAL A 409 -36.81 16.28 38.51
CA VAL A 409 -35.88 15.73 37.51
C VAL A 409 -34.50 15.51 38.12
N PHE A 410 -33.99 16.48 38.89
CA PHE A 410 -32.71 16.37 39.57
C PHE A 410 -32.67 15.17 40.54
N THR A 411 -33.67 15.02 41.41
CA THR A 411 -33.74 13.87 42.32
C THR A 411 -33.90 12.55 41.56
N SER A 412 -34.68 12.53 40.48
CA SER A 412 -34.78 11.36 39.59
C SER A 412 -33.44 10.96 38.97
N THR A 413 -32.60 11.92 38.55
CA THR A 413 -31.27 11.59 37.99
C THR A 413 -30.36 10.92 39.01
N ILE A 414 -30.44 11.33 40.29
CA ILE A 414 -29.70 10.70 41.39
C ILE A 414 -30.18 9.26 41.60
N LEU A 415 -31.50 9.03 41.60
CA LEU A 415 -32.06 7.67 41.71
C LEU A 415 -31.65 6.77 40.54
N PHE A 416 -31.67 7.29 39.31
CA PHE A 416 -31.22 6.55 38.14
C PHE A 416 -29.72 6.25 38.17
N TYR A 417 -28.91 7.14 38.74
CA TYR A 417 -27.48 6.88 38.95
C TYR A 417 -27.25 5.73 39.94
N PHE A 418 -27.95 5.70 41.09
CA PHE A 418 -27.85 4.57 42.01
C PHE A 418 -28.33 3.27 41.36
N PHE A 419 -29.44 3.31 40.62
CA PHE A 419 -29.92 2.17 39.85
C PHE A 419 -28.88 1.69 38.82
N PHE A 420 -28.19 2.61 38.15
CA PHE A 420 -27.11 2.29 37.22
C PHE A 420 -25.95 1.57 37.91
N CYS A 421 -25.48 2.10 39.05
CA CYS A 421 -24.38 1.49 39.79
C CYS A 421 -24.72 0.08 40.29
N GLU A 422 -25.94 -0.14 40.77
CA GLU A 422 -26.35 -1.42 41.37
C GLU A 422 -26.70 -2.48 40.32
N TYR A 423 -27.40 -2.10 39.24
CA TYR A 423 -28.02 -3.06 38.32
C TYR A 423 -27.46 -3.06 36.90
N LEU A 424 -26.70 -2.03 36.48
CA LEU A 424 -26.20 -1.92 35.10
C LEU A 424 -24.68 -1.89 34.98
N SER A 425 -23.96 -1.42 36.01
CA SER A 425 -22.51 -1.37 36.01
C SER A 425 -21.91 -2.78 36.12
N SER A 426 -21.01 -3.14 35.20
CA SER A 426 -20.29 -4.41 35.25
C SER A 426 -19.11 -4.40 36.24
N ASN A 427 -18.65 -3.21 36.63
CA ASN A 427 -17.55 -3.04 37.56
C ASN A 427 -18.07 -2.49 38.90
N PRO A 428 -17.52 -2.92 40.04
CA PRO A 428 -17.85 -2.32 41.32
C PRO A 428 -17.52 -0.83 41.25
N ALA A 429 -18.54 0.02 41.37
CA ALA A 429 -18.39 1.46 41.25
C ALA A 429 -17.45 1.96 42.36
N ASN A 430 -16.37 2.66 41.98
CA ASN A 430 -15.53 3.35 42.95
C ASN A 430 -16.25 4.61 43.43
N GLY A 431 -17.13 4.45 44.42
CA GLY A 431 -18.01 5.53 44.91
C GLY A 431 -17.25 6.80 45.30
N LYS A 432 -15.99 6.69 45.74
CA LYS A 432 -15.13 7.83 46.05
C LYS A 432 -14.74 8.63 44.81
N GLU A 433 -14.40 7.96 43.72
CA GLU A 433 -14.04 8.63 42.46
C GLU A 433 -15.26 9.25 41.78
N HIS A 434 -16.38 8.54 41.74
CA HIS A 434 -17.62 9.09 41.19
C HIS A 434 -18.11 10.28 42.03
N GLY A 435 -18.06 10.19 43.36
CA GLY A 435 -18.40 11.29 44.26
C GLY A 435 -17.50 12.51 44.04
N ARG A 436 -16.18 12.31 43.89
CA ARG A 436 -15.25 13.39 43.55
C ARG A 436 -15.65 14.06 42.23
N THR A 437 -15.91 13.28 41.18
CA THR A 437 -16.30 13.81 39.86
C THR A 437 -17.61 14.58 39.92
N ILE A 438 -18.64 14.06 40.59
CA ILE A 438 -19.95 14.72 40.75
C ILE A 438 -19.78 16.06 41.48
N VAL A 439 -19.05 16.09 42.59
CA VAL A 439 -18.78 17.33 43.35
C VAL A 439 -18.02 18.33 42.49
N THR A 440 -16.98 17.89 41.78
CA THR A 440 -16.21 18.76 40.87
C THR A 440 -17.09 19.34 39.77
N LEU A 441 -17.91 18.53 39.10
CA LEU A 441 -18.82 18.99 38.05
C LEU A 441 -19.87 19.97 38.58
N PHE A 442 -20.43 19.71 39.77
CA PHE A 442 -21.40 20.60 40.40
C PHE A 442 -20.77 21.95 40.77
N LEU A 443 -19.58 21.95 41.36
CA LEU A 443 -18.85 23.18 41.70
C LEU A 443 -18.50 24.00 40.45
N PHE A 444 -18.06 23.34 39.38
CA PHE A 444 -17.82 24.01 38.10
C PHE A 444 -19.11 24.57 37.50
N ALA A 445 -20.19 23.79 37.47
CA ALA A 445 -21.49 24.26 36.99
C ALA A 445 -21.97 25.49 37.78
N TYR A 446 -21.82 25.47 39.10
CA TYR A 446 -22.13 26.60 39.97
C TYR A 446 -21.28 27.84 39.65
N ALA A 447 -19.96 27.66 39.55
CA ALA A 447 -19.03 28.76 39.25
C ALA A 447 -19.25 29.39 37.87
N PHE A 448 -19.61 28.59 36.86
CA PHE A 448 -19.83 29.07 35.50
C PHE A 448 -21.26 29.55 35.23
N THR A 449 -22.21 29.32 36.13
CA THR A 449 -23.62 29.74 35.94
C THR A 449 -23.76 31.24 35.60
N PRO A 450 -23.12 32.18 36.33
CA PRO A 450 -23.22 33.61 36.00
C PRO A 450 -22.58 33.97 34.65
N VAL A 451 -21.49 33.27 34.29
CA VAL A 451 -20.80 33.46 33.00
C VAL A 451 -21.68 33.00 31.85
N ILE A 452 -22.31 31.83 31.97
CA ILE A 452 -23.19 31.26 30.95
C ILE A 452 -24.37 32.20 30.65
N ARG A 453 -24.96 32.81 31.69
CA ARG A 453 -26.07 33.76 31.53
C ARG A 453 -25.68 35.03 30.75
N THR A 454 -24.43 35.45 30.85
CA THR A 454 -23.95 36.70 30.24
C THR A 454 -23.25 36.49 28.89
N LEU A 455 -22.81 35.27 28.60
CA LEU A 455 -21.94 34.89 27.48
C LEU A 455 -22.42 35.36 26.10
N THR A 456 -23.73 35.30 25.86
CA THR A 456 -24.34 35.49 24.53
C THR A 456 -25.38 36.61 24.54
N THR A 457 -25.34 37.50 25.52
CA THR A 457 -26.30 38.62 25.67
C THR A 457 -26.33 39.54 24.46
N SER A 458 -25.20 39.69 23.77
CA SER A 458 -25.07 40.49 22.54
C SER A 458 -25.59 39.81 21.27
N ILE A 459 -25.91 38.50 21.33
CA ILE A 459 -26.37 37.71 20.18
C ILE A 459 -27.90 37.63 20.19
N SER A 460 -28.52 37.72 19.01
CA SER A 460 -29.98 37.64 18.86
C SER A 460 -30.53 36.28 19.32
N THR A 461 -31.72 36.29 19.94
CA THR A 461 -32.37 35.08 20.45
C THR A 461 -32.66 34.05 19.35
N ASP A 462 -33.06 34.49 18.16
CA ASP A 462 -33.31 33.60 17.02
C ASP A 462 -32.04 32.88 16.57
N THR A 463 -30.91 33.59 16.56
CA THR A 463 -29.60 32.96 16.27
C THR A 463 -29.24 31.94 17.34
N ILE A 464 -29.52 32.23 18.62
CA ILE A 464 -29.25 31.32 19.73
C ILE A 464 -30.09 30.03 19.64
N TYR A 465 -31.36 30.13 19.26
CA TYR A 465 -32.18 28.94 18.99
C TYR A 465 -31.69 28.16 17.78
N ALA A 466 -31.30 28.85 16.70
CA ALA A 466 -30.76 28.18 15.51
C ALA A 466 -29.44 27.45 15.83
N THR A 467 -28.51 28.09 16.54
CA THR A 467 -27.22 27.48 16.89
C THR A 467 -27.36 26.35 17.89
N SER A 468 -28.31 26.42 18.83
CA SER A 468 -28.58 25.30 19.75
C SER A 468 -29.12 24.09 19.01
N ILE A 469 -30.09 24.26 18.10
CA ILE A 469 -30.60 23.15 17.27
C ILE A 469 -29.50 22.55 16.40
N ILE A 470 -28.67 23.37 15.75
CA ILE A 470 -27.55 22.89 14.91
C ILE A 470 -26.55 22.08 15.75
N THR A 471 -26.17 22.56 16.93
CA THR A 471 -25.22 21.87 17.80
C THR A 471 -25.82 20.62 18.46
N ALA A 472 -27.14 20.57 18.70
CA ALA A 472 -27.86 19.37 19.11
C ALA A 472 -27.87 18.31 18.00
N ILE A 473 -28.11 18.71 16.75
CA ILE A 473 -28.02 17.82 15.57
C ILE A 473 -26.59 17.29 15.42
N LEU A 474 -25.59 18.14 15.58
CA LEU A 474 -24.19 17.74 15.56
C LEU A 474 -23.89 16.71 16.67
N SER A 475 -24.41 16.94 17.88
CA SER A 475 -24.30 15.99 19.00
C SER A 475 -24.86 14.61 18.64
N CYS A 476 -26.03 14.56 17.98
CA CYS A 476 -26.65 13.32 17.51
C CYS A 476 -25.76 12.56 16.51
N PHE A 477 -25.14 13.24 15.54
CA PHE A 477 -24.30 12.59 14.54
C PHE A 477 -23.10 11.83 15.14
N PHE A 478 -22.48 12.38 16.18
CA PHE A 478 -21.31 11.79 16.84
C PHE A 478 -21.67 10.89 18.03
N HIS A 479 -22.96 10.78 18.37
CA HIS A 479 -23.42 10.10 19.57
C HIS A 479 -23.23 8.57 19.48
N ASP A 480 -22.92 7.94 20.61
CA ASP A 480 -22.82 6.48 20.69
C ASP A 480 -24.20 5.85 20.91
N TYR A 481 -24.74 5.25 19.85
CA TYR A 481 -26.00 4.50 19.88
C TYR A 481 -25.83 2.99 20.16
N GLY A 482 -24.67 2.56 20.66
CA GLY A 482 -24.36 1.15 20.93
C GLY A 482 -23.86 0.39 19.71
N VAL A 483 -23.40 1.11 18.68
CA VAL A 483 -22.89 0.55 17.42
C VAL A 483 -21.45 1.01 17.21
N LYS A 484 -20.56 0.07 16.88
CA LYS A 484 -19.18 0.39 16.48
C LYS A 484 -19.19 0.99 15.08
N ALA A 485 -19.26 2.32 14.99
CA ALA A 485 -19.23 3.04 13.72
C ALA A 485 -18.09 4.09 13.70
N PRO A 486 -17.43 4.35 12.55
CA PRO A 486 -16.31 5.29 12.45
C PRO A 486 -16.65 6.74 12.82
N VAL A 487 -17.94 7.10 12.74
CA VAL A 487 -18.43 8.46 13.00
C VAL A 487 -18.65 8.72 14.50
N VAL A 488 -18.69 7.68 15.34
CA VAL A 488 -18.96 7.85 16.78
C VAL A 488 -17.74 8.48 17.47
N SER A 489 -17.96 9.63 18.13
CA SER A 489 -16.93 10.36 18.87
C SER A 489 -17.50 10.93 20.16
N TYR A 490 -17.16 10.30 21.28
CA TYR A 490 -17.62 10.73 22.61
C TYR A 490 -17.28 12.20 22.92
N PRO A 491 -16.02 12.69 22.76
CA PRO A 491 -15.71 14.08 23.06
C PRO A 491 -16.47 15.08 22.18
N THR A 492 -16.68 14.75 20.90
CA THR A 492 -17.38 15.62 19.95
C THR A 492 -18.89 15.65 20.24
N SER A 493 -19.49 14.51 20.55
CA SER A 493 -20.92 14.43 20.89
C SER A 493 -21.22 15.21 22.17
N VAL A 494 -20.41 15.02 23.23
CA VAL A 494 -20.58 15.69 24.52
C VAL A 494 -20.38 17.20 24.40
N SER A 495 -19.30 17.64 23.74
CA SER A 495 -19.01 19.07 23.60
C SER A 495 -20.06 19.80 22.76
N SER A 496 -20.54 19.20 21.66
CA SER A 496 -21.60 19.76 20.83
C SER A 496 -22.94 19.83 21.58
N GLY A 497 -23.28 18.78 22.33
CA GLY A 497 -24.50 18.71 23.12
C GLY A 497 -24.52 19.73 24.26
N LEU A 498 -23.41 19.84 25.00
CA LEU A 498 -23.25 20.87 26.02
C LEU A 498 -23.28 22.28 25.43
N SER A 499 -22.71 22.49 24.24
CA SER A 499 -22.83 23.78 23.53
C SER A 499 -24.30 24.13 23.25
N SER A 500 -25.10 23.16 22.80
CA SER A 500 -26.55 23.35 22.60
C SER A 500 -27.25 23.79 23.88
N ALA A 501 -26.98 23.09 24.98
CA ALA A 501 -27.52 23.42 26.29
C ALA A 501 -27.09 24.82 26.74
N ILE A 502 -25.79 25.13 26.72
CA ILE A 502 -25.24 26.42 27.15
C ILE A 502 -25.85 27.59 26.36
N PHE A 503 -26.05 27.44 25.05
CA PHE A 503 -26.73 28.45 24.24
C PHE A 503 -28.16 28.71 24.72
N LEU A 504 -28.95 27.67 25.01
CA LEU A 504 -30.29 27.86 25.56
C LEU A 504 -30.25 28.52 26.94
N LEU A 505 -29.44 27.98 27.85
CA LEU A 505 -29.34 28.44 29.24
C LEU A 505 -28.89 29.88 29.39
N SER A 506 -28.15 30.40 28.41
CA SER A 506 -27.78 31.81 28.34
C SER A 506 -28.95 32.79 28.20
N ARG A 507 -30.20 32.30 28.04
CA ARG A 507 -31.44 33.10 28.02
C ARG A 507 -32.21 33.09 29.33
N LEU A 508 -31.79 32.32 30.33
CA LEU A 508 -32.45 32.31 31.63
C LEU A 508 -31.99 33.49 32.51
N GLU A 509 -32.95 34.12 33.19
CA GLU A 509 -32.72 35.26 34.07
C GLU A 509 -32.38 34.85 35.52
N ASP A 510 -32.63 33.61 35.91
CA ASP A 510 -32.40 33.13 37.26
C ASP A 510 -31.28 32.08 37.33
N ASP A 511 -30.44 32.16 38.37
CA ASP A 511 -29.30 31.25 38.55
C ASP A 511 -29.75 29.82 38.90
N LYS A 512 -30.82 29.68 39.70
CA LYS A 512 -31.31 28.37 40.16
C LYS A 512 -31.75 27.44 39.01
N PRO A 513 -32.68 27.84 38.12
CA PRO A 513 -33.07 27.00 36.99
C PRO A 513 -31.90 26.79 36.02
N THR A 514 -31.04 27.79 35.81
CA THR A 514 -29.84 27.69 34.97
C THR A 514 -28.91 26.59 35.46
N LEU A 515 -28.58 26.58 36.75
CA LEU A 515 -27.73 25.58 37.36
C LEU A 515 -28.34 24.17 37.26
N LEU A 516 -29.62 24.01 37.61
CA LEU A 516 -30.28 22.71 37.59
C LEU A 516 -30.34 22.12 36.17
N LEU A 517 -30.71 22.94 35.19
CA LEU A 517 -30.72 22.56 33.79
C LEU A 517 -29.33 22.26 33.24
N LEU A 518 -28.30 22.98 33.68
CA LEU A 518 -26.92 22.71 33.29
C LEU A 518 -26.48 21.32 33.80
N VAL A 519 -26.82 20.98 35.05
CA VAL A 519 -26.54 19.64 35.58
C VAL A 519 -27.29 18.57 34.81
N VAL A 520 -28.57 18.81 34.46
CA VAL A 520 -29.34 17.89 33.60
C VAL A 520 -28.71 17.73 32.21
N ALA A 521 -28.17 18.79 31.63
CA ALA A 521 -27.46 18.70 30.35
C ALA A 521 -26.17 17.87 30.46
N PHE A 522 -25.39 18.06 31.53
CA PHE A 522 -24.20 17.24 31.79
C PHE A 522 -24.54 15.77 31.94
N THR A 523 -25.57 15.42 32.72
CA THR A 523 -25.98 14.02 32.90
C THR A 523 -26.47 13.41 31.60
N LEU A 524 -27.29 14.13 30.83
CA LEU A 524 -27.82 13.69 29.54
C LEU A 524 -26.72 13.43 28.52
N HIS A 525 -25.78 14.36 28.35
CA HIS A 525 -24.77 14.26 27.30
C HIS A 525 -23.57 13.38 27.69
N ALA A 526 -23.06 13.48 28.92
CA ALA A 526 -21.88 12.71 29.33
C ALA A 526 -22.22 11.24 29.67
N TYR A 527 -23.35 10.99 30.34
CA TYR A 527 -23.69 9.65 30.85
C TYR A 527 -24.89 9.00 30.15
N GLY A 528 -25.70 9.78 29.43
CA GLY A 528 -26.93 9.27 28.81
C GLY A 528 -26.71 8.15 27.80
N ALA A 529 -25.61 8.19 27.02
CA ALA A 529 -25.27 7.13 26.06
C ALA A 529 -25.02 5.80 26.77
N GLU A 530 -24.16 5.81 27.80
CA GLU A 530 -23.77 4.61 28.54
C GLU A 530 -24.96 4.01 29.28
N PHE A 531 -25.73 4.84 30.00
CA PHE A 531 -26.93 4.41 30.72
C PHE A 531 -27.93 3.75 29.77
N ARG A 532 -28.29 4.44 28.68
CA ARG A 532 -29.29 3.97 27.71
C ARG A 532 -28.83 2.68 27.03
N ASN A 533 -27.61 2.64 26.51
CA ASN A 533 -27.08 1.47 25.80
C ASN A 533 -27.02 0.23 26.72
N ARG A 534 -26.63 0.41 27.99
CA ARG A 534 -26.66 -0.67 28.99
C ARG A 534 -28.08 -1.11 29.32
N LEU A 535 -29.02 -0.17 29.47
CA LEU A 535 -30.41 -0.48 29.78
C LEU A 535 -31.06 -1.31 28.67
N PHE A 536 -30.88 -0.89 27.41
CA PHE A 536 -31.37 -1.62 26.23
C PHE A 536 -30.75 -3.02 26.11
N HIS A 537 -29.50 -3.18 26.53
CA HIS A 537 -28.82 -4.47 26.51
C HIS A 537 -29.26 -5.41 27.64
N VAL A 538 -29.37 -4.92 28.88
CA VAL A 538 -29.67 -5.76 30.07
C VAL A 538 -31.18 -6.00 30.23
N TYR A 539 -32.01 -4.98 29.99
CA TYR A 539 -33.45 -5.01 30.21
C TYR A 539 -34.23 -4.57 28.94
N PRO A 540 -34.23 -5.35 27.85
CA PRO A 540 -34.80 -4.94 26.56
C PRO A 540 -36.32 -4.67 26.61
N ARG A 541 -37.08 -5.51 27.32
CA ARG A 541 -38.55 -5.33 27.44
C ARG A 541 -38.92 -4.05 28.18
N PHE A 542 -38.24 -3.80 29.30
CA PHE A 542 -38.43 -2.58 30.08
C PHE A 542 -38.01 -1.35 29.26
N SER A 543 -36.91 -1.44 28.51
CA SER A 543 -36.44 -0.36 27.64
C SER A 543 -37.45 -0.01 26.55
N SER A 544 -38.04 -1.00 25.87
CA SER A 544 -39.10 -0.75 24.89
C SER A 544 -40.34 -0.11 25.52
N PHE A 545 -40.74 -0.54 26.71
CA PHE A 545 -41.86 0.08 27.44
C PHE A 545 -41.54 1.53 27.85
N ALA A 546 -40.35 1.77 28.39
CA ALA A 546 -39.88 3.10 28.77
C ALA A 546 -39.79 4.03 27.56
N PHE A 547 -39.32 3.54 26.41
CA PHE A 547 -39.35 4.26 25.14
C PHE A 547 -40.78 4.68 24.77
N CYS A 548 -41.74 3.73 24.73
CA CYS A 548 -43.13 4.05 24.37
C CYS A 548 -43.74 5.12 25.29
N LEU A 549 -43.47 5.05 26.60
CA LEU A 549 -43.91 6.05 27.57
C LEU A 549 -43.26 7.42 27.29
N LEU A 550 -41.94 7.43 27.09
CA LEU A 550 -41.19 8.66 26.83
C LEU A 550 -41.63 9.34 25.52
N SER A 551 -41.78 8.59 24.43
CA SER A 551 -42.23 9.14 23.14
C SER A 551 -43.67 9.63 23.19
N SER A 552 -44.56 8.92 23.88
CA SER A 552 -45.95 9.38 24.06
C SER A 552 -45.99 10.68 24.87
N PHE A 553 -45.16 10.75 25.92
CA PHE A 553 -45.03 11.95 26.74
C PHE A 553 -44.39 13.11 25.96
N SER A 554 -43.37 12.87 25.13
CA SER A 554 -42.73 13.90 24.31
C SER A 554 -43.70 14.49 23.30
N ILE A 555 -44.49 13.65 22.61
CA ILE A 555 -45.54 14.09 21.69
C ILE A 555 -46.59 14.93 22.43
N TYR A 556 -47.04 14.47 23.60
CA TYR A 556 -48.00 15.22 24.43
C TYR A 556 -47.46 16.59 24.83
N CYS A 557 -46.23 16.67 25.33
CA CYS A 557 -45.62 17.93 25.73
C CYS A 557 -45.45 18.90 24.55
N ILE A 558 -45.10 18.41 23.36
CA ILE A 558 -45.00 19.25 22.15
C ILE A 558 -46.39 19.75 21.73
N SER A 559 -47.43 18.91 21.86
CA SER A 559 -48.80 19.28 21.49
C SER A 559 -49.35 20.44 22.33
N ALA A 560 -48.85 20.61 23.57
CA ALA A 560 -49.16 21.74 24.42
C ALA A 560 -48.62 23.08 23.88
N PHE A 561 -47.61 23.06 23.02
CA PHE A 561 -47.05 24.24 22.36
C PHE A 561 -47.60 24.43 20.94
N SER A 562 -47.60 23.37 20.13
CA SER A 562 -48.12 23.37 18.76
C SER A 562 -48.59 21.98 18.38
N VAL A 563 -49.86 21.89 18.00
CA VAL A 563 -50.47 20.66 17.51
C VAL A 563 -49.80 20.22 16.20
N GLU A 564 -49.53 21.16 15.30
CA GLU A 564 -48.88 20.92 14.01
C GLU A 564 -47.49 20.30 14.20
N LEU A 565 -46.69 20.87 15.11
CA LEU A 565 -45.36 20.35 15.41
C LEU A 565 -45.42 18.97 16.06
N SER A 566 -46.40 18.71 16.93
CA SER A 566 -46.59 17.39 17.53
C SER A 566 -46.98 16.32 16.50
N VAL A 567 -47.80 16.68 15.51
CA VAL A 567 -48.17 15.79 14.40
C VAL A 567 -46.94 15.49 13.56
N PHE A 568 -46.14 16.51 13.22
CA PHE A 568 -44.88 16.30 12.49
C PHE A 568 -43.91 15.40 13.27
N TRP A 569 -43.79 15.61 14.59
CA TRP A 569 -42.95 14.80 15.47
C TRP A 569 -43.40 13.33 15.52
N ALA A 570 -44.72 13.09 15.60
CA ALA A 570 -45.29 11.75 15.58
C ALA A 570 -45.09 11.05 14.23
N LEU A 571 -45.25 11.77 13.11
CA LEU A 571 -44.96 11.24 11.77
C LEU A 571 -43.49 10.89 11.60
N LEU A 572 -42.58 11.73 12.11
CA LEU A 572 -41.14 11.45 12.12
C LEU A 572 -40.81 10.19 12.93
N HIS A 573 -41.46 10.00 14.09
CA HIS A 573 -41.36 8.78 14.89
C HIS A 573 -41.78 7.55 14.10
N VAL A 574 -42.97 7.57 13.49
CA VAL A 574 -43.49 6.46 12.69
C VAL A 574 -42.55 6.15 11.51
N PHE A 575 -42.03 7.18 10.86
CA PHE A 575 -41.08 7.03 9.76
C PHE A 575 -39.78 6.35 10.21
N ILE A 576 -39.14 6.85 11.28
CA ILE A 576 -37.88 6.29 11.76
C ILE A 576 -38.08 4.90 12.37
N LEU A 577 -39.19 4.66 13.08
CA LEU A 577 -39.42 3.42 13.80
C LEU A 577 -39.82 2.26 12.88
N PHE A 578 -40.56 2.51 11.81
CA PHE A 578 -41.11 1.45 10.95
C PHE A 578 -40.63 1.52 9.50
N ILE A 579 -40.60 2.71 8.90
CA ILE A 579 -40.27 2.86 7.47
C ILE A 579 -38.77 2.68 7.25
N CYS A 580 -37.91 3.28 8.07
CA CYS A 580 -36.45 3.12 7.97
C CYS A 580 -36.00 1.65 8.12
N PRO A 581 -36.42 0.88 9.15
CA PRO A 581 -36.16 -0.55 9.24
C PRO A 581 -36.68 -1.36 8.05
N LEU A 582 -37.85 -1.01 7.50
CA LEU A 582 -38.38 -1.69 6.32
C LEU A 582 -37.46 -1.48 5.11
N ILE A 583 -37.05 -0.24 4.85
CA ILE A 583 -36.09 0.09 3.78
C ILE A 583 -34.78 -0.65 3.99
N LEU A 584 -34.26 -0.69 5.22
CA LEU A 584 -33.04 -1.42 5.58
C LEU A 584 -33.18 -2.90 5.22
N VAL A 585 -34.23 -3.58 5.67
CA VAL A 585 -34.45 -5.02 5.42
C VAL A 585 -34.61 -5.30 3.92
N LEU A 586 -35.36 -4.47 3.19
CA LEU A 586 -35.55 -4.63 1.74
C LEU A 586 -34.24 -4.45 0.96
N LYS A 587 -33.36 -3.55 1.40
CA LYS A 587 -32.09 -3.24 0.72
C LYS A 587 -30.91 -4.10 1.19
N GLN A 588 -31.04 -4.85 2.29
CA GLN A 588 -30.00 -5.76 2.78
C GLN A 588 -29.62 -6.85 1.77
N THR A 589 -30.55 -7.25 0.90
CA THR A 589 -30.32 -8.24 -0.18
C THR A 589 -29.32 -7.76 -1.25
N GLY A 590 -29.14 -6.44 -1.38
CA GLY A 590 -28.16 -5.84 -2.29
C GLY A 590 -26.74 -5.76 -1.71
N LYS A 591 -26.51 -6.22 -0.47
CA LYS A 591 -25.19 -6.14 0.17
C LYS A 591 -24.27 -7.21 -0.41
N CYS A 592 -23.19 -6.77 -1.04
CA CYS A 592 -22.12 -7.62 -1.56
C CYS A 592 -20.80 -7.21 -0.92
N THR A 593 -20.37 -7.95 0.11
CA THR A 593 -19.01 -7.82 0.64
C THR A 593 -18.17 -8.97 0.11
N ILE A 594 -16.97 -8.65 -0.40
CA ILE A 594 -16.02 -9.64 -0.88
C ILE A 594 -14.91 -9.70 0.15
N HIS A 595 -14.72 -10.88 0.72
CA HIS A 595 -13.64 -11.22 1.61
C HIS A 595 -12.64 -12.09 0.87
N GLY A 596 -11.37 -11.99 1.25
CA GLY A 596 -10.32 -12.74 0.60
C GLY A 596 -9.04 -12.77 1.43
N PRO A 597 -7.96 -13.33 0.87
CA PRO A 597 -6.69 -13.50 1.57
C PRO A 597 -5.98 -12.19 1.95
N TRP A 598 -6.45 -11.04 1.46
CA TRP A 598 -5.95 -9.71 1.82
C TRP A 598 -6.61 -9.11 3.07
N ASP A 599 -7.69 -9.71 3.58
CA ASP A 599 -8.35 -9.23 4.79
C ASP A 599 -7.44 -9.44 6.01
N GLU A 600 -7.45 -8.49 6.94
CA GLU A 600 -6.66 -8.57 8.17
C GLU A 600 -6.99 -9.85 8.95
N ALA A 601 -5.95 -10.56 9.39
CA ALA A 601 -6.13 -11.77 10.19
C ALA A 601 -6.76 -11.42 11.54
N VAL A 602 -8.01 -11.84 11.76
CA VAL A 602 -8.69 -11.67 13.04
C VAL A 602 -8.38 -12.89 13.92
N PRO A 603 -7.62 -12.74 15.03
CA PRO A 603 -7.33 -13.85 15.92
C PRO A 603 -8.62 -14.31 16.60
N ILE A 604 -9.06 -15.53 16.30
CA ILE A 604 -10.17 -16.17 16.98
C ILE A 604 -9.61 -16.69 18.30
N LYS A 605 -10.01 -16.10 19.44
CA LYS A 605 -9.72 -16.69 20.75
C LYS A 605 -10.38 -18.07 20.78
N SER A 606 -9.60 -19.14 20.80
CA SER A 606 -10.13 -20.47 21.08
C SER A 606 -10.76 -20.40 22.47
N VAL A 607 -12.08 -20.47 22.55
CA VAL A 607 -12.76 -20.75 23.81
C VAL A 607 -12.31 -22.15 24.18
N LYS A 608 -11.51 -22.26 25.24
CA LYS A 608 -11.21 -23.58 25.83
C LYS A 608 -12.55 -24.16 26.26
N ASN A 609 -12.98 -25.22 25.57
CA ASN A 609 -14.00 -26.12 26.09
C ASN A 609 -13.46 -26.84 27.32
#